data_AF-A0A935FID5-F1
#
_entry.id   AF-A0A935FID5-F1
#
_cell.length_a   1.000
_cell.length_b   1.000
_cell.length_c   1.000
_cell.angle_alpha   90.00
_cell.angle_beta   90.00
_cell.angle_gamma   90.00
#
_symmetry.space_group_name_H-M   'P 1'
#
loop_
_entity.id
_entity.type
_entity.pdbx_description
1 polymer ?
#
loop_
_entity_poly.entity_id
_entity_poly.type
_entity_poly.pdbx_seq_one_letter_code
_entity_poly.pdbx_strand_id
1 'polypeptide(L)'
;MQEEPTIEKTAALEPRAVASEPRAATLEPRVASASHTVEGRPLEVVVDDRGLERAIRRLKRKIDTEGITREIKRRRHYEKPSVRKRRKAREAERRRRRRDRRLLRKPGPA
;
A
#
# COMPACT_ATOMS: atom_id res chain seq x y z
N MET A 1 69.52 -17.60 -34.03
CA MET A 1 68.59 -18.00 -35.10
C MET A 1 67.23 -18.11 -34.41
N GLN A 2 66.47 -17.03 -34.29
CA GLN A 2 65.49 -16.55 -35.28
C GLN A 2 64.75 -17.72 -35.93
N GLU A 3 63.55 -18.02 -35.41
CA GLU A 3 62.21 -17.57 -35.87
C GLU A 3 61.67 -18.62 -36.87
N GLU A 4 60.49 -19.23 -36.65
CA GLU A 4 59.12 -18.72 -36.83
C GLU A 4 58.13 -19.91 -36.57
N PRO A 5 56.78 -19.83 -36.76
CA PRO A 5 55.83 -18.72 -36.72
C PRO A 5 54.52 -19.03 -35.94
N THR A 6 53.73 -17.97 -35.80
CA THR A 6 52.33 -17.85 -35.35
C THR A 6 51.32 -18.77 -36.08
N ILE A 7 50.11 -18.88 -35.48
CA ILE A 7 48.76 -19.25 -36.02
C ILE A 7 48.27 -20.58 -35.37
N GLU A 8 47.15 -20.74 -34.66
CA GLU A 8 45.83 -20.12 -34.75
C GLU A 8 45.05 -20.31 -33.42
N LYS A 9 44.53 -19.19 -32.90
CA LYS A 9 43.13 -18.98 -32.45
C LYS A 9 42.23 -20.23 -32.29
N THR A 10 41.88 -20.59 -31.06
CA THR A 10 40.47 -20.86 -30.69
C THR A 10 40.25 -20.67 -29.19
N ALA A 11 39.22 -19.89 -28.88
CA ALA A 11 38.79 -19.54 -27.55
C ALA A 11 38.32 -20.77 -26.76
N ALA A 12 38.93 -21.00 -25.60
CA ALA A 12 38.28 -21.68 -24.49
C ALA A 12 37.84 -20.59 -23.50
N LEU A 13 36.59 -20.18 -23.68
CA LEU A 13 35.85 -19.36 -22.75
C LEU A 13 35.34 -20.26 -21.61
N GLU A 14 35.38 -19.70 -20.40
CA GLU A 14 34.70 -20.11 -19.17
C GLU A 14 35.39 -21.15 -18.25
N PRO A 15 35.11 -21.09 -16.93
CA PRO A 15 35.23 -19.89 -16.09
C PRO A 15 36.02 -20.19 -14.80
N ARG A 16 36.77 -19.20 -14.32
CA ARG A 16 37.29 -19.19 -12.95
C ARG A 16 36.11 -19.26 -11.97
N ALA A 17 35.89 -20.45 -11.40
CA ALA A 17 35.04 -20.64 -10.24
C ALA A 17 35.64 -19.88 -9.05
N VAL A 18 35.22 -18.62 -8.91
CA VAL A 18 35.32 -17.92 -7.64
C VAL A 18 34.35 -18.63 -6.72
N ALA A 19 34.88 -19.32 -5.71
CA ALA A 19 34.11 -19.78 -4.57
C ALA A 19 33.59 -18.55 -3.81
N SER A 20 32.54 -17.90 -4.34
CA SER A 20 31.61 -17.16 -3.53
C SER A 20 30.68 -18.19 -2.93
N GLU A 21 30.88 -18.46 -1.65
CA GLU A 21 29.98 -19.19 -0.77
C GLU A 21 28.53 -19.08 -1.28
N PRO A 22 27.79 -20.20 -1.46
CA PRO A 22 26.36 -20.11 -1.53
C PRO A 22 25.95 -19.61 -0.15
N ARG A 23 25.78 -18.29 -0.03
CA ARG A 23 25.07 -17.65 1.06
C ARG A 23 23.69 -18.24 0.97
N ALA A 24 23.51 -19.38 1.64
CA ALA A 24 22.27 -20.10 1.75
C ALA A 24 21.26 -19.01 2.00
N ALA A 25 20.37 -18.81 1.03
CA ALA A 25 19.22 -17.97 1.23
C ALA A 25 18.49 -18.65 2.38
N THR A 26 18.80 -18.22 3.60
CA THR A 26 17.81 -18.09 4.63
C THR A 26 16.74 -17.24 3.96
N LEU A 27 15.83 -17.94 3.28
CA LEU A 27 14.42 -17.68 3.35
C LEU A 27 14.13 -17.62 4.85
N GLU A 28 14.52 -16.49 5.46
CA GLU A 28 13.77 -15.90 6.54
C GLU A 28 12.33 -16.11 6.10
N PRO A 29 11.53 -16.91 6.83
CA PRO A 29 10.12 -16.97 6.54
C PRO A 29 9.71 -15.51 6.67
N ARG A 30 9.50 -14.86 5.52
CA ARG A 30 9.01 -13.50 5.44
C ARG A 30 7.70 -13.60 6.16
N VAL A 31 7.74 -13.25 7.45
CA VAL A 31 6.66 -13.47 8.40
C VAL A 31 5.50 -12.86 7.67
N ALA A 32 4.62 -13.72 7.15
CA ALA A 32 3.55 -13.32 6.29
C ALA A 32 2.73 -12.45 7.22
N SER A 33 2.95 -11.13 7.13
CA SER A 33 2.60 -10.16 8.16
C SER A 33 1.20 -10.51 8.57
N ALA A 34 1.11 -11.07 9.78
CA ALA A 34 0.00 -11.91 10.18
C ALA A 34 -1.27 -11.23 9.73
N SER A 35 -2.01 -11.94 8.89
CA SER A 35 -3.44 -11.79 8.68
C SER A 35 -4.00 -10.60 9.46
N HIS A 36 -4.38 -9.54 8.74
CA HIS A 36 -5.26 -8.50 9.25
C HIS A 36 -6.64 -9.13 9.55
N THR A 37 -6.68 -10.07 10.50
CA THR A 37 -7.87 -10.44 11.23
C THR A 37 -8.19 -9.20 12.04
N VAL A 38 -9.18 -8.48 11.54
CA VAL A 38 -9.78 -7.31 12.17
C VAL A 38 -10.44 -7.77 13.46
N GLU A 39 -9.65 -8.05 14.49
CA GLU A 39 -10.15 -7.89 15.85
C GLU A 39 -10.54 -6.43 15.96
N GLY A 40 -11.84 -6.19 16.16
CA GLY A 40 -12.45 -4.88 16.05
C GLY A 40 -11.84 -3.90 17.03
N ARG A 41 -10.79 -3.20 16.60
CA ARG A 41 -10.15 -2.15 17.40
C ARG A 41 -11.21 -1.07 17.69
N PRO A 42 -11.54 -0.81 18.95
CA PRO A 42 -12.51 0.20 19.30
C PRO A 42 -11.97 1.60 18.95
N LEU A 43 -12.88 2.52 18.63
CA LEU A 43 -12.52 3.90 18.33
C LEU A 43 -12.28 4.67 19.64
N GLU A 44 -11.02 5.00 19.92
CA GLU A 44 -10.64 5.68 21.16
C GLU A 44 -10.37 7.19 20.94
N VAL A 45 -10.75 8.01 21.93
CA VAL A 45 -10.41 9.43 22.00
C VAL A 45 -10.02 9.77 23.42
N VAL A 46 -8.78 10.25 23.59
CA VAL A 46 -8.30 10.81 24.85
C VAL A 46 -8.92 12.20 25.05
N VAL A 47 -9.41 12.45 26.25
CA VAL A 47 -9.94 13.75 26.67
C VAL A 47 -8.80 14.53 27.31
N ASP A 48 -8.39 15.63 26.67
CA ASP A 48 -7.39 16.55 27.23
C ASP A 48 -8.09 17.62 28.09
N ASP A 49 -7.32 18.36 28.90
CA ASP A 49 -7.78 19.53 29.69
C ASP A 49 -8.34 20.68 28.83
N ARG A 50 -8.23 20.58 27.50
CA ARG A 50 -8.74 21.53 26.51
C ARG A 50 -10.28 21.48 26.35
N GLY A 51 -10.97 20.76 27.24
CA GLY A 51 -12.44 20.74 27.36
C GLY A 51 -13.13 19.54 26.70
N LEU A 52 -14.15 19.01 27.39
CA LEU A 52 -14.93 17.83 27.01
C LEU A 52 -15.58 17.94 25.63
N GLU A 53 -16.15 19.11 25.32
CA GLU A 53 -16.88 19.32 24.07
C GLU A 53 -15.97 19.14 22.83
N ARG A 54 -14.68 19.47 22.97
CA ARG A 54 -13.69 19.27 21.92
C ARG A 54 -13.41 17.78 21.69
N ALA A 55 -13.35 16.98 22.75
CA ALA A 55 -13.18 15.53 22.65
C ALA A 55 -14.38 14.88 21.93
N ILE A 56 -15.61 15.29 22.25
CA ILE A 56 -16.82 14.82 21.57
C ILE A 56 -16.78 15.15 20.07
N ARG A 57 -16.38 16.38 19.71
CA ARG A 57 -16.23 16.77 18.30
C ARG A 57 -15.14 15.94 17.58
N ARG A 58 -14.03 15.64 18.25
CA ARG A 58 -12.96 14.77 17.70
C ARG A 58 -13.48 13.35 17.47
N LEU A 59 -14.21 12.78 18.43
CA LEU A 59 -14.81 11.46 18.30
C LEU A 59 -15.76 11.39 17.11
N LYS A 60 -16.68 12.35 16.98
CA LYS A 60 -17.60 12.43 15.84
C LYS A 60 -16.86 12.46 14.51
N ARG A 61 -15.79 13.25 14.40
CA ARG A 61 -14.95 13.29 13.18
C ARG A 61 -14.25 11.97 12.90
N LYS A 62 -13.76 11.27 13.92
CA LYS A 62 -13.14 9.95 13.75
C LYS A 62 -14.15 8.91 13.24
N ILE A 63 -15.37 8.87 13.80
CA ILE A 63 -16.48 8.02 13.32
C ILE A 63 -16.79 8.29 11.84
N ASP A 64 -16.87 9.58 11.46
CA ASP A 64 -17.16 9.97 10.08
C ASP A 64 -16.00 9.64 9.11
N THR A 65 -14.75 9.69 9.60
CA THR A 65 -13.54 9.39 8.83
C THR A 65 -13.44 7.90 8.53
N GLU A 66 -13.67 7.06 9.53
CA GLU A 66 -13.76 5.60 9.35
C GLU A 66 -14.98 5.20 8.52
N GLY A 67 -16.01 6.04 8.51
CA GLY A 67 -17.20 5.84 7.69
C GLY A 67 -18.13 4.77 8.25
N ILE A 68 -18.05 4.46 9.55
CA ILE A 68 -18.86 3.46 10.25
C ILE A 68 -20.35 3.69 9.95
N THR A 69 -20.83 4.93 10.08
CA THR A 69 -22.23 5.29 9.81
C THR A 69 -22.66 4.99 8.38
N ARG A 70 -21.75 5.17 7.40
CA ARG A 70 -22.03 4.86 5.99
C ARG A 70 -22.06 3.35 5.76
N GLU A 71 -21.17 2.61 6.40
CA GLU A 71 -21.12 1.15 6.30
C GLU A 71 -22.36 0.52 6.94
N ILE A 72 -22.79 1.00 8.12
CA ILE A 72 -24.04 0.56 8.76
C ILE A 72 -25.22 0.77 7.80
N LYS A 73 -25.40 1.98 7.25
CA LYS A 73 -26.50 2.28 6.32
C LYS A 73 -26.47 1.37 5.08
N ARG A 74 -25.27 1.10 4.56
CA ARG A 74 -25.07 0.24 3.39
C ARG A 74 -25.38 -1.23 3.68
N ARG A 75 -25.07 -1.72 4.88
CA ARG A 75 -25.29 -3.12 5.29
C ARG A 75 -26.71 -3.42 5.75
N ARG A 76 -27.55 -2.40 5.98
CA ARG A 76 -28.97 -2.58 6.40
C ARG A 76 -29.80 -3.45 5.46
N HIS A 77 -29.46 -3.51 4.17
CA HIS A 77 -30.23 -4.22 3.16
C HIS A 77 -29.28 -5.01 2.26
N TYR A 78 -29.72 -6.17 1.77
CA TYR A 78 -28.94 -6.92 0.80
C TYR A 78 -28.81 -6.14 -0.51
N GLU A 79 -27.58 -5.95 -0.97
CA GLU A 79 -27.29 -5.32 -2.24
C GLU A 79 -26.67 -6.36 -3.17
N LYS A 80 -27.33 -6.58 -4.32
CA LYS A 80 -26.83 -7.49 -5.36
C LYS A 80 -25.38 -7.14 -5.75
N PRO A 81 -24.53 -8.14 -6.03
CA PRO A 81 -23.10 -7.92 -6.28
C PRO A 81 -22.82 -6.99 -7.47
N SER A 82 -23.65 -7.04 -8.52
CA SER A 82 -23.56 -6.12 -9.66
C SER A 82 -23.77 -4.65 -9.25
N VAL A 83 -24.76 -4.40 -8.39
CA VAL A 83 -25.06 -3.05 -7.87
C VAL A 83 -23.93 -2.55 -6.97
N ARG A 84 -23.36 -3.43 -6.12
CA ARG A 84 -22.17 -3.14 -5.31
C ARG A 84 -20.97 -2.71 -6.17
N LYS A 85 -20.69 -3.45 -7.26
CA LYS A 85 -19.61 -3.13 -8.21
C LYS A 85 -19.83 -1.77 -8.87
N ARG A 86 -21.05 -1.51 -9.38
CA ARG A 86 -21.43 -0.24 -10.02
C ARG A 86 -21.31 0.95 -9.07
N ARG A 87 -21.74 0.82 -7.81
CA ARG A 87 -21.59 1.89 -6.81
C ARG A 87 -20.12 2.15 -6.49
N LYS A 88 -19.30 1.10 -6.28
CA LYS A 88 -17.88 1.24 -5.98
C LYS A 88 -17.15 1.99 -7.11
N ALA A 89 -17.44 1.68 -8.36
CA ALA A 89 -16.88 2.38 -9.51
C ALA A 89 -17.26 3.88 -9.52
N ARG A 90 -18.56 4.20 -9.38
CA ARG A 90 -19.05 5.58 -9.31
C ARG A 90 -18.44 6.37 -8.15
N GLU A 91 -18.31 5.75 -6.97
CA GLU A 91 -17.68 6.39 -5.81
C GLU A 91 -16.18 6.64 -6.02
N ALA A 92 -15.47 5.71 -6.64
CA ALA A 92 -14.05 5.86 -6.94
C ALA A 92 -13.83 7.00 -7.92
N GLU A 93 -14.63 7.09 -8.98
CA GLU A 93 -14.59 8.18 -9.94
C GLU A 93 -14.90 9.53 -9.28
N ARG A 94 -15.94 9.60 -8.45
CA ARG A 94 -16.28 10.82 -7.68
C ARG A 94 -15.12 11.25 -6.77
N ARG A 95 -14.42 10.30 -6.14
CA ARG A 95 -13.24 10.59 -5.32
C ARG A 95 -12.06 11.10 -6.17
N ARG A 96 -11.81 10.50 -7.34
CA ARG A 96 -10.77 10.95 -8.29
C ARG A 96 -11.02 12.39 -8.74
N ARG A 97 -12.21 12.68 -9.29
CA ARG A 97 -12.59 14.03 -9.72
C ARG A 97 -12.45 15.09 -8.62
N ARG A 98 -12.77 14.73 -7.36
CA ARG A 98 -12.59 15.61 -6.20
C ARG A 98 -11.12 15.87 -5.88
N ARG A 99 -10.26 14.85 -5.99
CA ARG A 99 -8.82 14.97 -5.79
C ARG A 99 -8.21 15.85 -6.87
N ASP A 100 -8.57 15.61 -8.13
CA ASP A 100 -8.02 16.34 -9.29
C ASP A 100 -8.40 17.82 -9.22
N ARG A 101 -9.66 18.13 -8.88
CA ARG A 101 -10.09 19.51 -8.63
C ARG A 101 -9.32 20.18 -7.48
N ARG A 102 -8.94 19.44 -6.44
CA ARG A 102 -8.15 19.98 -5.32
C ARG A 102 -6.70 20.26 -5.72
N LEU A 103 -6.13 19.40 -6.56
CA LEU A 103 -4.78 19.58 -7.11
C LEU A 103 -4.74 20.79 -8.04
N LEU A 104 -5.74 20.93 -8.92
CA LEU A 104 -5.83 22.06 -9.85
C LEU A 104 -6.07 23.41 -9.16
N ARG A 105 -6.71 23.41 -7.99
CA ARG A 105 -6.94 24.63 -7.19
C ARG A 105 -5.75 25.01 -6.29
N LYS A 106 -4.72 24.18 -6.14
CA LYS A 106 -3.54 24.59 -5.33
C LYS A 106 -2.81 25.71 -6.09
N PRO A 107 -2.70 26.93 -5.52
CA PRO A 107 -1.76 27.90 -6.05
C PRO A 107 -0.34 27.33 -5.95
N GLY A 108 0.47 27.55 -6.98
CA GLY A 108 1.87 27.17 -6.99
C GLY A 108 2.62 27.83 -5.82
N PRO A 109 3.75 27.25 -5.38
CA PRO A 109 4.62 27.94 -4.42
C PRO A 109 5.01 29.30 -5.01
N ALA A 110 4.81 30.36 -4.24
CA ALA A 110 5.25 31.71 -4.54
C ALA A 110 6.78 31.80 -4.53
#